data_AF-A0A924YKA2-F1
#
_entry.id   AF-A0A924YKA2-F1
#
_cell.length_a   1.000
_cell.length_b   1.000
_cell.length_c   1.000
_cell.angle_alpha   90.00
_cell.angle_beta   90.00
_cell.angle_gamma   90.00
#
_symmetry.space_group_name_H-M   'P 1'
#
loop_
_entity.id
_entity.type
_entity.pdbx_description
1 polymer ?
#
loop_
_entity_poly.entity_id
_entity_poly.type
_entity_poly.pdbx_seq_one_letter_code
_entity_poly.pdbx_strand_id
1 'polypeptide(L)'
;RMAWEDRNGRKYFYLSQREGNKIRKIYFGCGEAGRAAELALECRREAKNRPRDWLREAARKFAELDAIDAELAVGLVAILFAQYGIRMDTRAARRINRRRRGDQIKEGTVCETSLTPKEQETWQRLCEQASRGDQEAAAALLPFRDEHPQLTDRLGDLSKLALNNWLNLVAGRDEVGKRTIHAKVLRLIDSLRRDTDGPLERLLTRRVGLFWLQLKYVDIQLAEAMSRTPQEQEFLAKRQLATQQAYAATTQALRDYQARGSRSSQQRR
;
A
#
# COMPACT_ATOMS: atom_id res chain seq x y z
N ARG A 1 21.47 -26.12 10.73
CA ARG A 1 21.14 -27.07 11.82
C ARG A 1 22.25 -26.99 12.85
N MET A 2 21.92 -26.57 14.07
CA MET A 2 22.86 -26.68 15.19
C MET A 2 22.85 -28.11 15.68
N ALA A 3 23.99 -28.59 16.13
CA ALA A 3 24.12 -29.97 16.56
C ALA A 3 24.91 -29.99 17.85
N TRP A 4 24.23 -30.40 18.91
CA TRP A 4 24.88 -31.00 20.04
C TRP A 4 25.35 -32.40 19.60
N GLU A 5 26.62 -32.73 19.83
CA GLU A 5 27.19 -34.05 19.54
C GLU A 5 27.40 -34.81 20.85
N ASP A 6 26.97 -36.06 20.93
CA ASP A 6 27.25 -36.92 22.09
C ASP A 6 28.63 -37.59 21.92
N ARG A 7 29.50 -37.45 22.92
CA ARG A 7 30.82 -38.08 22.98
C ARG A 7 31.08 -38.59 24.39
N ASN A 8 31.25 -39.91 24.53
CA ASN A 8 31.52 -40.58 25.81
C ASN A 8 30.48 -40.23 26.89
N GLY A 9 29.20 -40.15 26.52
CA GLY A 9 28.10 -39.83 27.42
C GLY A 9 27.98 -38.36 27.83
N ARG A 10 28.75 -37.46 27.19
CA ARG A 10 28.66 -36.01 27.37
C ARG A 10 28.26 -35.34 26.06
N LYS A 11 27.30 -34.41 26.12
CA LYS A 11 26.89 -33.60 24.97
C LYS A 11 27.78 -32.37 24.84
N TYR A 12 28.37 -32.20 23.67
CA TYR A 12 29.20 -31.05 23.32
C TYR A 12 28.51 -30.17 22.28
N PHE A 13 28.54 -28.86 22.51
CA PHE A 13 28.12 -27.90 21.50
C PHE A 13 29.27 -27.66 20.53
N TYR A 14 28.99 -27.73 19.23
CA TYR A 14 29.99 -27.47 18.20
C TYR A 14 29.44 -26.60 17.06
N LEU A 15 30.33 -25.85 16.41
CA LEU A 15 30.06 -25.14 15.17
C LEU A 15 30.78 -25.83 14.01
N SER A 16 30.04 -26.10 12.95
CA SER A 16 30.61 -26.57 11.69
C SER A 16 31.03 -25.37 10.85
N GLN A 17 32.33 -25.21 10.60
CA GLN A 17 32.90 -24.17 9.74
C GLN A 17 33.55 -24.81 8.52
N ARG A 18 33.27 -24.26 7.33
CA ARG A 18 33.89 -24.72 6.08
C ARG A 18 35.16 -23.91 5.85
N GLU A 19 36.30 -24.59 5.78
CA GLU A 19 37.61 -24.04 5.44
C GLU A 19 38.06 -24.67 4.11
N GLY A 20 37.84 -23.95 3.01
CA GLY A 20 38.03 -24.48 1.65
C GLY A 20 37.08 -25.65 1.34
N ASN A 21 37.66 -26.80 1.00
CA ASN A 21 36.92 -28.05 0.73
C ASN A 21 36.73 -28.95 1.94
N LYS A 22 37.20 -28.55 3.13
CA LYS A 22 37.06 -29.35 4.36
C LYS A 22 36.09 -28.69 5.32
N ILE A 23 35.27 -29.52 5.98
CA ILE A 23 34.39 -29.09 7.08
C ILE A 23 35.12 -29.40 8.38
N ARG A 24 35.39 -28.37 9.19
CA ARG A 24 35.94 -28.50 10.54
C ARG A 24 34.85 -28.25 11.59
N LYS A 25 34.90 -29.03 12.67
CA LYS A 25 34.04 -28.85 13.85
C LYS A 25 34.83 -28.14 14.95
N ILE A 26 34.33 -26.99 15.40
CA ILE A 26 34.90 -26.23 16.52
C ILE A 26 34.04 -26.50 17.75
N TYR A 27 34.60 -27.08 18.79
CA TYR A 27 33.89 -27.44 20.02
C TYR A 27 33.99 -26.30 21.03
N PHE A 28 32.85 -25.95 21.65
CA PHE A 28 32.76 -24.89 22.66
C PHE A 28 32.61 -25.42 24.09
N GLY A 29 32.68 -26.73 24.27
CA GLY A 29 32.56 -27.40 25.55
C GLY A 29 31.23 -28.15 25.73
N CYS A 30 31.00 -28.64 26.95
CA CYS A 30 29.82 -29.39 27.35
C CYS A 30 29.05 -28.65 28.47
N GLY A 31 27.83 -29.09 28.78
CA GLY A 31 27.05 -28.53 29.88
C GLY A 31 26.72 -27.05 29.72
N GLU A 32 27.00 -26.24 30.74
CA GLU A 32 26.71 -24.80 30.75
C GLU A 32 27.53 -24.00 29.73
N ALA A 33 28.81 -24.33 29.55
CA ALA A 33 29.67 -23.66 28.56
C ALA A 33 29.12 -23.82 27.14
N GLY A 34 28.66 -25.03 26.79
CA GLY A 34 28.02 -25.29 25.50
C GLY A 34 26.70 -24.52 25.34
N ARG A 35 25.89 -24.43 26.39
CA ARG A 35 24.61 -23.68 26.38
C ARG A 35 24.83 -22.17 26.22
N ALA A 36 25.83 -21.61 26.90
CA ALA A 36 26.19 -20.20 26.74
C ALA A 36 26.67 -19.89 25.32
N ALA A 37 27.46 -20.78 24.71
CA ALA A 37 27.91 -20.65 23.33
C ALA A 37 26.76 -20.76 22.31
N GLU A 38 25.80 -21.65 22.56
CA GLU A 38 24.57 -21.77 21.75
C GLU A 38 23.76 -20.48 21.77
N LEU A 39 23.48 -19.95 22.98
CA LEU A 39 22.74 -18.71 23.15
C LEU A 39 23.46 -17.53 22.47
N ALA A 40 24.78 -17.40 22.65
CA ALA A 40 25.56 -16.34 22.01
C ALA A 40 25.51 -16.43 20.47
N LEU A 41 25.49 -17.65 19.91
CA LEU A 41 25.37 -17.86 18.47
C LEU A 41 23.96 -17.56 17.97
N GLU A 42 22.92 -17.90 18.73
CA GLU A 42 21.53 -17.53 18.45
C GLU A 42 21.37 -16.01 18.44
N CYS A 43 21.83 -15.31 19.48
CA CYS A 43 21.81 -13.85 19.52
C CYS A 43 22.56 -13.23 18.32
N ARG A 44 23.71 -13.79 17.93
CA ARG A 44 24.45 -13.33 16.74
C ARG A 44 23.69 -13.60 15.45
N ARG A 45 22.99 -14.73 15.33
CA ARG A 45 22.17 -15.05 14.16
C ARG A 45 20.95 -14.15 14.07
N GLU A 46 20.27 -13.93 15.17
CA GLU A 46 19.15 -12.98 15.27
C GLU A 46 19.60 -11.58 14.91
N ALA A 47 20.72 -11.11 15.47
CA ALA A 47 21.29 -9.81 15.11
C ALA A 47 21.64 -9.71 13.62
N LYS A 48 22.12 -10.81 13.00
CA LYS A 48 22.44 -10.86 11.57
C LYS A 48 21.19 -10.96 10.68
N ASN A 49 20.16 -11.65 11.12
CA ASN A 49 18.93 -11.89 10.35
C ASN A 49 17.93 -10.73 10.50
N ARG A 50 17.92 -10.04 11.65
CA ARG A 50 16.99 -8.96 11.96
C ARG A 50 16.92 -7.88 10.87
N PRO A 51 18.03 -7.35 10.33
CA PRO A 51 17.97 -6.37 9.24
C PRO A 51 17.35 -6.94 7.95
N ARG A 52 17.60 -8.23 7.67
CA ARG A 52 17.06 -8.91 6.48
C ARG A 52 15.57 -9.15 6.60
N ASP A 53 15.12 -9.59 7.77
CA ASP A 53 13.72 -9.84 8.04
C ASP A 53 12.94 -8.52 8.05
N TRP A 54 13.51 -7.46 8.63
CA TRP A 54 12.95 -6.12 8.54
C TRP A 54 12.85 -5.63 7.09
N LEU A 55 13.91 -5.77 6.27
CA LEU A 55 13.89 -5.38 4.85
C LEU A 55 12.79 -6.12 4.07
N ARG A 56 12.61 -7.41 4.33
CA ARG A 56 11.56 -8.22 3.68
C ARG A 56 10.17 -7.74 4.08
N GLU A 57 9.95 -7.49 5.37
CA GLU A 57 8.66 -7.00 5.86
C GLU A 57 8.36 -5.60 5.33
N ALA A 58 9.33 -4.70 5.35
CA ALA A 58 9.21 -3.35 4.81
C ALA A 58 8.91 -3.38 3.30
N ALA A 59 9.66 -4.17 2.54
CA ALA A 59 9.44 -4.34 1.10
C ALA A 59 8.05 -4.92 0.80
N ARG A 60 7.58 -5.89 1.58
CA ARG A 60 6.23 -6.43 1.44
C ARG A 60 5.16 -5.36 1.68
N LYS A 61 5.26 -4.60 2.77
CA LYS A 61 4.30 -3.51 3.08
C LYS A 61 4.26 -2.46 1.98
N PHE A 62 5.42 -2.04 1.47
CA PHE A 62 5.47 -1.09 0.36
C PHE A 62 4.89 -1.68 -0.93
N ALA A 63 5.15 -2.95 -1.24
CA ALA A 63 4.59 -3.61 -2.41
C ALA A 63 3.05 -3.72 -2.36
N GLU A 64 2.48 -4.02 -1.19
CA GLU A 64 1.03 -4.03 -0.97
C GLU A 64 0.41 -2.64 -1.23
N LEU A 65 1.09 -1.56 -0.82
CA LEU A 65 0.63 -0.19 -1.06
C LEU A 65 0.82 0.26 -2.50
N ASP A 66 1.95 -0.11 -3.14
CA ASP A 66 2.21 0.18 -4.55
C ASP A 66 1.17 -0.48 -5.47
N ALA A 67 0.68 -1.67 -5.10
CA ALA A 67 -0.39 -2.33 -5.82
C ALA A 67 -1.68 -1.49 -5.82
N ILE A 68 -2.05 -0.94 -4.67
CA ILE A 68 -3.22 -0.04 -4.53
C ILE A 68 -3.02 1.22 -5.38
N ASP A 69 -1.82 1.82 -5.35
CA ASP A 69 -1.51 3.01 -6.14
C ASP A 69 -1.51 2.75 -7.65
N ALA A 70 -1.09 1.55 -8.07
CA ALA A 70 -1.11 1.12 -9.47
C ALA A 70 -2.56 0.96 -9.96
N GLU A 71 -3.45 0.37 -9.16
CA GLU A 71 -4.89 0.29 -9.48
C GLU A 71 -5.51 1.68 -9.65
N LEU A 72 -5.16 2.62 -8.76
CA LEU A 72 -5.57 4.02 -8.86
C LEU A 72 -5.05 4.70 -10.14
N ALA A 73 -3.81 4.41 -10.54
CA ALA A 73 -3.23 4.93 -11.79
C ALA A 73 -3.97 4.45 -13.03
N VAL A 74 -4.33 3.16 -13.07
CA VAL A 74 -5.11 2.58 -14.17
C VAL A 74 -6.47 3.25 -14.28
N GLY A 75 -7.15 3.49 -13.15
CA GLY A 75 -8.43 4.22 -13.11
C GLY A 75 -8.33 5.64 -13.70
N LEU A 76 -7.30 6.39 -13.29
CA LEU A 76 -7.01 7.73 -13.83
C LEU A 76 -6.82 7.74 -15.35
N VAL A 77 -6.00 6.81 -15.85
CA VAL A 77 -5.72 6.67 -17.28
C VAL A 77 -7.00 6.33 -18.06
N ALA A 78 -7.85 5.46 -17.52
CA ALA A 78 -9.14 5.14 -18.13
C ALA A 78 -10.08 6.36 -18.22
N ILE A 79 -10.17 7.16 -17.15
CA ILE A 79 -10.98 8.39 -17.13
C ILE A 79 -10.46 9.41 -18.15
N LEU A 80 -9.13 9.61 -18.20
CA LEU A 80 -8.50 10.49 -19.19
C LEU A 80 -8.85 10.05 -20.62
N PHE A 81 -8.72 8.76 -20.93
CA PHE A 81 -9.05 8.27 -22.26
C PHE A 81 -10.52 8.41 -22.62
N ALA A 82 -11.43 8.16 -21.68
CA ALA A 82 -12.87 8.38 -21.88
C ALA A 82 -13.16 9.86 -22.17
N GLN A 83 -12.57 10.78 -21.41
CA GLN A 83 -12.80 12.22 -21.55
C GLN A 83 -12.24 12.80 -22.86
N TYR A 84 -11.11 12.30 -23.36
CA TYR A 84 -10.48 12.80 -24.58
C TYR A 84 -10.90 12.05 -25.85
N GLY A 85 -11.82 11.08 -25.75
CA GLY A 85 -12.26 10.29 -26.91
C GLY A 85 -11.13 9.49 -27.58
N ILE A 86 -9.99 9.31 -26.91
CA ILE A 86 -8.85 8.57 -27.43
C ILE A 86 -9.21 7.09 -27.34
N ARG A 87 -9.60 6.51 -28.48
CA ARG A 87 -9.78 5.06 -28.60
C ARG A 87 -8.45 4.38 -28.34
N MET A 88 -8.33 3.74 -27.18
CA MET A 88 -7.21 2.88 -26.80
C MET A 88 -7.00 1.77 -27.83
N ASP A 89 -6.03 1.92 -28.74
CA ASP A 89 -5.65 0.86 -29.65
C ASP A 89 -4.79 -0.17 -28.90
N THR A 90 -5.46 -1.12 -28.24
CA THR A 90 -4.85 -1.87 -27.14
C THR A 90 -5.04 -3.36 -27.30
N ARG A 91 -4.04 -4.03 -27.90
CA ARG A 91 -3.89 -5.48 -27.69
C ARG A 91 -3.62 -5.80 -26.21
N ALA A 92 -3.01 -4.89 -25.44
CA ALA A 92 -2.73 -5.05 -24.01
C ALA A 92 -3.98 -4.90 -23.10
N ALA A 93 -4.78 -3.84 -23.30
CA ALA A 93 -6.00 -3.64 -22.51
C ALA A 93 -7.11 -4.65 -22.83
N ARG A 94 -7.12 -5.27 -24.02
CA ARG A 94 -8.04 -6.38 -24.34
C ARG A 94 -7.85 -7.61 -23.43
N ARG A 95 -6.64 -7.84 -22.88
CA ARG A 95 -6.38 -8.96 -21.97
C ARG A 95 -6.98 -8.72 -20.57
N ILE A 96 -7.04 -7.46 -20.13
CA ILE A 96 -7.61 -7.04 -18.84
C ILE A 96 -9.13 -6.86 -18.97
N ASN A 97 -9.63 -6.31 -20.09
CA ASN A 97 -11.05 -6.01 -20.29
C ASN A 97 -11.92 -7.19 -20.74
N ARG A 98 -11.36 -8.32 -21.20
CA ARG A 98 -12.16 -9.52 -21.57
C ARG A 98 -12.88 -10.18 -20.39
N ARG A 99 -12.58 -9.80 -19.13
CA ARG A 99 -13.34 -10.23 -17.95
C ARG A 99 -14.47 -9.28 -17.53
N ARG A 100 -14.61 -8.10 -18.16
CA ARG A 100 -15.57 -7.06 -17.74
C ARG A 100 -16.59 -6.65 -18.80
N ARG A 101 -16.62 -7.34 -19.96
CA ARG A 101 -17.48 -6.96 -21.09
C ARG A 101 -18.85 -7.62 -20.98
N GLY A 102 -19.65 -7.10 -20.07
CA GLY A 102 -21.05 -7.47 -19.92
C GLY A 102 -21.70 -6.60 -18.87
N ASP A 103 -21.54 -5.27 -18.96
CA ASP A 103 -22.52 -4.31 -18.44
C ASP A 103 -22.14 -2.89 -18.85
N GLN A 104 -23.11 -2.19 -19.44
CA GLN A 104 -23.00 -0.78 -19.78
C GLN A 104 -23.48 0.04 -18.59
N ILE A 105 -22.59 0.80 -17.96
CA ILE A 105 -22.95 1.74 -16.88
C ILE A 105 -23.56 2.98 -17.52
N LYS A 106 -24.84 3.23 -17.24
CA LYS A 106 -25.51 4.50 -17.53
C LYS A 106 -25.07 5.53 -16.48
N GLU A 107 -24.67 6.71 -16.92
CA GLU A 107 -24.34 7.84 -16.05
C GLU A 107 -25.60 8.29 -15.29
N GLY A 108 -25.71 7.84 -14.04
CA GLY A 108 -26.81 8.18 -13.13
C GLY A 108 -26.50 9.42 -12.30
N THR A 109 -27.48 10.30 -12.21
CA THR A 109 -27.54 11.44 -11.29
C THR A 109 -27.31 10.98 -9.85
N VAL A 110 -26.34 11.57 -9.16
CA VAL A 110 -25.97 11.23 -7.78
C VAL A 110 -27.11 11.65 -6.84
N CYS A 111 -27.90 10.69 -6.39
CA CYS A 111 -28.84 10.85 -5.29
C CYS A 111 -28.14 10.43 -4.00
N GLU A 112 -27.95 11.39 -3.09
CA GLU A 112 -27.22 11.22 -1.84
C GLU A 112 -28.11 10.52 -0.79
N THR A 113 -28.47 9.26 -1.04
CA THR A 113 -29.21 8.41 -0.09
C THR A 113 -28.24 7.45 0.60
N SER A 114 -27.99 7.69 1.89
CA SER A 114 -27.17 6.81 2.73
C SER A 114 -27.87 5.48 3.03
N LEU A 115 -27.15 4.36 2.97
CA LEU A 115 -27.63 3.05 3.41
C LEU A 115 -28.20 3.09 4.84
N THR A 116 -29.29 2.38 5.06
CA THR A 116 -29.84 2.13 6.39
C THR A 116 -28.86 1.30 7.23
N PRO A 117 -28.88 1.41 8.57
CA PRO A 117 -27.99 0.63 9.45
C PRO A 117 -28.06 -0.89 9.20
N LYS A 118 -29.26 -1.41 8.88
CA LYS A 118 -29.49 -2.83 8.60
C LYS A 118 -28.87 -3.27 7.28
N GLU A 119 -28.95 -2.44 6.24
CA GLU A 119 -28.27 -2.69 4.97
C GLU A 119 -26.75 -2.63 5.14
N GLN A 120 -26.24 -1.72 5.98
CA GLN A 120 -24.80 -1.65 6.29
C GLN A 120 -24.31 -2.92 7.00
N GLU A 121 -25.06 -3.43 7.97
CA GLU A 121 -24.73 -4.69 8.66
C GLU A 121 -24.78 -5.89 7.71
N THR A 122 -25.80 -5.94 6.84
CA THR A 122 -25.95 -6.99 5.82
C THR A 122 -24.76 -6.98 4.85
N TRP A 123 -24.39 -5.80 4.37
CA TRP A 123 -23.22 -5.60 3.52
C TRP A 123 -21.92 -6.06 4.21
N GLN A 124 -21.68 -5.62 5.45
CA GLN A 124 -20.49 -5.99 6.21
C GLN A 124 -20.38 -7.50 6.40
N ARG A 125 -21.49 -8.15 6.75
CA ARG A 125 -21.55 -9.61 6.92
C ARG A 125 -21.23 -10.34 5.61
N LEU A 126 -21.79 -9.90 4.48
CA LEU A 126 -21.49 -10.49 3.17
C LEU A 126 -20.02 -10.30 2.78
N CYS A 127 -19.43 -9.12 3.03
CA CYS A 127 -18.00 -8.88 2.82
C CYS A 127 -17.12 -9.79 3.67
N GLU A 128 -17.43 -9.95 4.95
CA GLU A 128 -16.69 -10.82 5.86
C GLU A 128 -16.77 -12.29 5.41
N GLN A 129 -17.95 -12.78 5.05
CA GLN A 129 -18.12 -14.15 4.54
C GLN A 129 -17.36 -14.35 3.22
N ALA A 130 -17.50 -13.44 2.26
CA ALA A 130 -16.79 -13.51 0.99
C ALA A 130 -15.26 -13.49 1.18
N SER A 131 -14.74 -12.69 2.13
CA SER A 131 -13.31 -12.65 2.45
C SER A 131 -12.77 -13.96 3.05
N ARG A 132 -13.65 -14.79 3.62
CA ARG A 132 -13.33 -16.14 4.10
C ARG A 132 -13.45 -17.21 3.01
N GLY A 133 -13.77 -16.80 1.77
CA GLY A 133 -13.89 -17.69 0.62
C GLY A 133 -15.30 -18.25 0.37
N ASP A 134 -16.32 -17.72 1.05
CA ASP A 134 -17.71 -18.10 0.80
C ASP A 134 -18.16 -17.57 -0.58
N GLN A 135 -18.38 -18.52 -1.51
CA GLN A 135 -18.76 -18.19 -2.88
C GLN A 135 -20.21 -17.70 -3.00
N GLU A 136 -21.10 -18.16 -2.13
CA GLU A 136 -22.51 -17.73 -2.12
C GLU A 136 -22.61 -16.29 -1.63
N ALA A 137 -21.89 -15.95 -0.56
CA ALA A 137 -21.79 -14.57 -0.09
C ALA A 137 -21.18 -13.65 -1.16
N ALA A 138 -20.14 -14.10 -1.86
CA ALA A 138 -19.54 -13.34 -2.95
C ALA A 138 -20.51 -13.13 -4.12
N ALA A 139 -21.32 -14.13 -4.47
CA ALA A 139 -22.35 -14.02 -5.49
C ALA A 139 -23.48 -13.05 -5.07
N ALA A 140 -23.84 -13.02 -3.79
CA ALA A 140 -24.85 -12.12 -3.24
C ALA A 140 -24.41 -10.65 -3.16
N LEU A 141 -23.09 -10.36 -3.14
CA LEU A 141 -22.58 -8.98 -3.16
C LEU A 141 -22.91 -8.23 -4.45
N LEU A 142 -23.02 -8.92 -5.59
CA LEU A 142 -23.29 -8.29 -6.90
C LEU A 142 -24.70 -7.69 -6.98
N PRO A 143 -25.80 -8.45 -6.78
CA PRO A 143 -27.15 -7.88 -6.81
C PRO A 143 -27.32 -6.83 -5.72
N PHE A 144 -26.74 -7.04 -4.52
CA PHE A 144 -26.79 -6.04 -3.44
C PHE A 144 -26.10 -4.72 -3.84
N ARG A 145 -24.97 -4.78 -4.55
CA ARG A 145 -24.31 -3.58 -5.08
C ARG A 145 -25.15 -2.90 -6.15
N ASP A 146 -25.77 -3.68 -7.04
CA ASP A 146 -26.56 -3.14 -8.14
C ASP A 146 -27.87 -2.49 -7.64
N GLU A 147 -28.44 -2.99 -6.55
CA GLU A 147 -29.56 -2.38 -5.80
C GLU A 147 -29.16 -1.10 -5.05
N HIS A 148 -27.87 -0.93 -4.76
CA HIS A 148 -27.34 0.22 -4.01
C HIS A 148 -26.15 0.88 -4.72
N PRO A 149 -26.36 1.62 -5.82
CA PRO A 149 -25.28 2.23 -6.62
C PRO A 149 -24.31 3.10 -5.82
N GLN A 150 -24.78 3.75 -4.75
CA GLN A 150 -23.98 4.51 -3.79
C GLN A 150 -22.85 3.69 -3.11
N LEU A 151 -23.00 2.36 -3.04
CA LEU A 151 -21.94 1.47 -2.59
C LEU A 151 -20.77 1.45 -3.57
N THR A 152 -21.04 1.54 -4.86
CA THR A 152 -19.99 1.62 -5.88
C THR A 152 -19.16 2.89 -5.70
N ASP A 153 -19.81 4.02 -5.39
CA ASP A 153 -19.10 5.26 -5.09
C ASP A 153 -18.32 5.19 -3.78
N ARG A 154 -18.83 4.47 -2.77
CA ARG A 154 -18.20 4.37 -1.45
C ARG A 154 -17.05 3.36 -1.41
N LEU A 155 -17.20 2.22 -2.07
CA LEU A 155 -16.25 1.09 -2.10
C LEU A 155 -15.28 1.21 -3.27
N GLY A 156 -15.71 1.83 -4.37
CA GLY A 156 -14.89 2.13 -5.54
C GLY A 156 -14.02 3.38 -5.36
N ASP A 157 -14.19 4.15 -4.27
CA ASP A 157 -13.28 5.23 -3.91
C ASP A 157 -11.99 4.68 -3.33
N LEU A 158 -11.20 4.04 -4.21
CA LEU A 158 -9.87 3.50 -3.93
C LEU A 158 -8.95 4.54 -3.29
N SER A 159 -9.18 5.85 -3.53
CA SER A 159 -8.40 6.92 -2.93
C SER A 159 -8.67 7.04 -1.42
N LYS A 160 -9.93 6.88 -0.98
CA LYS A 160 -10.27 6.82 0.45
C LYS A 160 -9.69 5.57 1.11
N LEU A 161 -9.76 4.42 0.45
CA LEU A 161 -9.19 3.17 0.97
C LEU A 161 -7.67 3.30 1.15
N ALA A 162 -6.97 3.78 0.11
CA ALA A 162 -5.54 4.06 0.16
C ALA A 162 -5.21 5.04 1.29
N LEU A 163 -5.98 6.12 1.43
CA LEU A 163 -5.76 7.14 2.46
C LEU A 163 -5.88 6.53 3.86
N ASN A 164 -6.92 5.74 4.12
CA ASN A 164 -7.11 5.07 5.41
C ASN A 164 -5.98 4.10 5.74
N ASN A 165 -5.51 3.33 4.76
CA ASN A 165 -4.39 2.41 4.94
C ASN A 165 -3.10 3.17 5.28
N TRP A 166 -2.81 4.25 4.56
CA TRP A 166 -1.65 5.10 4.85
C TRP A 166 -1.77 5.81 6.20
N LEU A 167 -2.96 6.26 6.60
CA LEU A 167 -3.19 6.86 7.91
C LEU A 167 -2.93 5.86 9.05
N ASN A 168 -3.38 4.61 8.89
CA ASN A 168 -3.10 3.54 9.85
C ASN A 168 -1.59 3.26 9.95
N LEU A 169 -0.87 3.33 8.83
CA LEU A 169 0.58 3.11 8.81
C LEU A 169 1.36 4.26 9.46
N VAL A 170 0.99 5.50 9.19
CA VAL A 170 1.70 6.68 9.71
C VAL A 170 1.40 6.91 11.20
N ALA A 171 0.14 6.83 11.61
CA ALA A 171 -0.26 7.12 12.98
C ALA A 171 -0.16 5.90 13.92
N GLY A 172 -0.08 4.68 13.38
CA GLY A 172 -0.06 3.46 14.17
C GLY A 172 -1.34 3.33 15.02
N ARG A 173 -1.19 3.35 16.35
CA ARG A 173 -2.28 3.25 17.32
C ARG A 173 -2.76 4.60 17.87
N ASP A 174 -2.14 5.71 17.46
CA ASP A 174 -2.52 7.05 17.93
C ASP A 174 -3.74 7.57 17.16
N GLU A 175 -4.94 7.39 17.73
CA GLU A 175 -6.19 7.86 17.13
C GLU A 175 -6.27 9.38 17.03
N VAL A 176 -5.64 10.13 17.94
CA VAL A 176 -5.62 11.60 17.89
C VAL A 176 -4.69 12.07 16.77
N GLY A 177 -3.51 11.47 16.67
CA GLY A 177 -2.57 11.68 15.57
C GLY A 177 -3.21 11.35 14.23
N LYS A 178 -3.91 10.21 14.12
CA LYS A 178 -4.63 9.80 12.92
C LYS A 178 -5.66 10.83 12.48
N ARG A 179 -6.51 11.32 13.39
CA ARG A 179 -7.50 12.38 13.09
C ARG A 179 -6.83 13.68 12.66
N THR A 180 -5.73 14.05 13.33
CA THR A 180 -4.99 15.28 13.04
C THR A 180 -4.34 15.24 11.65
N ILE A 181 -3.67 14.14 11.33
CA ILE A 181 -3.05 13.92 10.02
C ILE A 181 -4.12 13.87 8.93
N HIS A 182 -5.23 13.15 9.16
CA HIS A 182 -6.35 13.11 8.23
C HIS A 182 -6.89 14.51 7.93
N ALA A 183 -7.18 15.31 8.97
CA ALA A 183 -7.63 16.70 8.81
C ALA A 183 -6.59 17.58 8.10
N LYS A 184 -5.29 17.31 8.27
CA LYS A 184 -4.23 18.01 7.53
C LYS A 184 -4.25 17.64 6.03
N VAL A 185 -4.41 16.36 5.70
CA VAL A 185 -4.51 15.90 4.31
C VAL A 185 -5.75 16.46 3.63
N LEU A 186 -6.91 16.46 4.29
CA LEU A 186 -8.13 17.04 3.73
C LEU A 186 -7.97 18.54 3.48
N ARG A 187 -7.40 19.29 4.43
CA ARG A 187 -7.08 20.72 4.22
C ARG A 187 -6.12 20.95 3.05
N LEU A 188 -5.13 20.06 2.86
CA LEU A 188 -4.24 20.13 1.71
C LEU A 188 -5.01 19.90 0.41
N ILE A 189 -5.85 18.85 0.34
CA ILE A 189 -6.69 18.55 -0.82
C ILE A 189 -7.59 19.74 -1.15
N ASP A 190 -8.30 20.29 -0.16
CA ASP A 190 -9.21 21.42 -0.35
C ASP A 190 -8.46 22.68 -0.79
N SER A 191 -7.26 22.95 -0.26
CA SER A 191 -6.44 24.09 -0.68
C SER A 191 -5.95 24.02 -2.13
N LEU A 192 -5.93 22.82 -2.71
CA LEU A 192 -5.49 22.58 -4.08
C LEU A 192 -6.64 22.61 -5.09
N ARG A 193 -7.90 22.54 -4.63
CA ARG A 193 -9.07 22.62 -5.49
C ARG A 193 -9.28 24.06 -5.95
N ARG A 194 -9.62 24.24 -7.23
CA ARG A 194 -10.19 25.48 -7.75
C ARG A 194 -11.71 25.36 -7.83
N ASP A 195 -12.39 26.46 -8.16
CA ASP A 195 -13.86 26.51 -8.34
C ASP A 195 -14.38 25.54 -9.43
N THR A 196 -13.48 24.99 -10.25
CA THR A 196 -13.81 23.97 -11.24
C THR A 196 -13.83 22.58 -10.60
N ASP A 197 -15.00 22.13 -10.14
CA ASP A 197 -15.13 20.85 -9.44
C ASP A 197 -15.17 19.61 -10.37
N GLY A 198 -14.23 19.56 -11.32
CA GLY A 198 -14.13 18.49 -12.31
C GLY A 198 -13.75 17.14 -11.67
N PRO A 199 -14.30 16.00 -12.13
CA PRO A 199 -13.98 14.67 -11.59
C PRO A 199 -12.48 14.34 -11.61
N LEU A 200 -11.77 14.77 -12.66
CA LEU A 200 -10.32 14.55 -12.78
C LEU A 200 -9.52 15.43 -11.81
N GLU A 201 -9.94 16.67 -11.57
CA GLU A 201 -9.30 17.55 -10.57
C GLU A 201 -9.44 16.96 -9.17
N ARG A 202 -10.63 16.48 -8.82
CA ARG A 202 -10.87 15.80 -7.53
C ARG A 202 -9.97 14.57 -7.36
N LEU A 203 -9.75 13.81 -8.43
CA LEU A 203 -8.89 12.63 -8.39
C LEU A 203 -7.41 12.99 -8.27
N LEU A 204 -6.94 13.99 -9.01
CA LEU A 204 -5.55 14.47 -8.96
C LEU A 204 -5.23 15.10 -7.59
N THR A 205 -6.10 15.95 -7.06
CA THR A 205 -5.91 16.58 -5.72
C THR A 205 -5.84 15.53 -4.61
N ARG A 206 -6.73 14.52 -4.63
CA ARG A 206 -6.66 13.39 -3.69
C ARG A 206 -5.35 12.61 -3.82
N ARG A 207 -4.88 12.38 -5.05
CA ARG A 207 -3.60 11.69 -5.30
C ARG A 207 -2.40 12.49 -4.81
N VAL A 208 -2.42 13.82 -4.94
CA VAL A 208 -1.41 14.69 -4.31
C VAL A 208 -1.42 14.52 -2.80
N GLY A 209 -2.60 14.52 -2.17
CA GLY A 209 -2.76 14.27 -0.74
C GLY A 209 -2.23 12.90 -0.29
N LEU A 210 -2.47 11.85 -1.07
CA LEU A 210 -1.90 10.52 -0.83
C LEU A 210 -0.38 10.53 -0.90
N PHE A 211 0.21 11.01 -1.99
CA PHE A 211 1.68 11.02 -2.14
C PHE A 211 2.37 11.90 -1.10
N TRP A 212 1.73 12.98 -0.66
CA TRP A 212 2.22 13.76 0.48
C TRP A 212 2.33 12.90 1.75
N LEU A 213 1.29 12.12 2.05
CA LEU A 213 1.27 11.23 3.22
C LEU A 213 2.32 10.13 3.12
N GLN A 214 2.49 9.54 1.93
CA GLN A 214 3.54 8.56 1.66
C GLN A 214 4.93 9.14 1.89
N LEU A 215 5.17 10.35 1.40
CA LEU A 215 6.45 11.02 1.57
C LEU A 215 6.74 11.23 3.05
N LYS A 216 5.74 11.67 3.84
CA LYS A 216 5.90 11.81 5.29
C LYS A 216 6.13 10.50 6.02
N TYR A 217 5.49 9.42 5.61
CA TYR A 217 5.80 8.10 6.14
C TYR A 217 7.26 7.72 5.91
N VAL A 218 7.74 7.88 4.67
CA VAL A 218 9.12 7.49 4.32
C VAL A 218 10.14 8.41 5.00
N ASP A 219 9.85 9.72 5.12
CA ASP A 219 10.69 10.67 5.87
C ASP A 219 10.85 10.22 7.34
N ILE A 220 9.75 9.82 8.01
CA ILE A 220 9.77 9.32 9.39
C ILE A 220 10.59 8.03 9.47
N GLN A 221 10.34 7.07 8.57
CA GLN A 221 11.07 5.80 8.56
C GLN A 221 12.57 5.99 8.32
N LEU A 222 12.95 6.93 7.45
CA LEU A 222 14.35 7.27 7.18
C LEU A 222 15.01 7.90 8.42
N ALA A 223 14.30 8.78 9.12
CA ALA A 223 14.78 9.38 10.36
C ALA A 223 15.01 8.32 11.45
N GLU A 224 14.09 7.36 11.61
CA GLU A 224 14.27 6.22 12.52
C GLU A 224 15.38 5.26 12.09
N ALA A 225 15.68 5.20 10.79
CA ALA A 225 16.71 4.33 10.24
C ALA A 225 18.14 4.90 10.36
N MET A 226 18.32 6.11 10.89
CA MET A 226 19.66 6.68 11.08
C MET A 226 20.55 5.81 11.99
N SER A 227 19.96 5.03 12.90
CA SER A 227 20.67 4.04 13.74
C SER A 227 20.61 2.60 13.21
N ARG A 228 20.02 2.39 12.03
CA ARG A 228 19.88 1.07 11.38
C ARG A 228 21.06 0.76 10.46
N THR A 229 21.05 -0.41 9.84
CA THR A 229 22.13 -0.81 8.95
C THR A 229 22.17 0.04 7.67
N PRO A 230 23.33 0.22 7.02
CA PRO A 230 23.44 1.00 5.78
C PRO A 230 22.52 0.52 4.65
N GLN A 231 22.25 -0.79 4.58
CA GLN A 231 21.34 -1.38 3.59
C GLN A 231 19.89 -0.93 3.80
N GLU A 232 19.46 -0.80 5.05
CA GLU A 232 18.12 -0.32 5.40
C GLU A 232 17.96 1.17 5.08
N GLN A 233 19.01 1.96 5.35
CA GLN A 233 19.06 3.38 4.99
C GLN A 233 19.01 3.57 3.48
N GLU A 234 19.81 2.83 2.71
CA GLU A 234 19.82 2.91 1.24
C GLU A 234 18.46 2.52 0.65
N PHE A 235 17.82 1.46 1.17
CA PHE A 235 16.49 1.06 0.76
C PHE A 235 15.46 2.19 0.96
N LEU A 236 15.45 2.80 2.15
CA LEU A 236 14.53 3.90 2.46
C LEU A 236 14.83 5.17 1.67
N ALA A 237 16.10 5.49 1.43
CA ALA A 237 16.49 6.65 0.62
C ALA A 237 16.03 6.50 -0.84
N LYS A 238 16.19 5.31 -1.44
CA LYS A 238 15.65 5.00 -2.78
C LYS A 238 14.13 5.13 -2.80
N ARG A 239 13.46 4.64 -1.76
CA ARG A 239 12.01 4.75 -1.65
C ARG A 239 11.55 6.21 -1.54
N GLN A 240 12.26 7.03 -0.74
CA GLN A 240 11.98 8.44 -0.57
C GLN A 240 12.06 9.18 -1.91
N LEU A 241 13.14 8.95 -2.66
CA LEU A 241 13.35 9.56 -3.97
C LEU A 241 12.21 9.19 -4.95
N ALA A 242 11.83 7.91 -5.01
CA ALA A 242 10.74 7.45 -5.87
C ALA A 242 9.40 8.13 -5.51
N THR A 243 9.08 8.23 -4.21
CA THR A 243 7.86 8.89 -3.74
C THR A 243 7.89 10.40 -4.01
N GLN A 244 9.05 11.07 -3.86
CA GLN A 244 9.20 12.49 -4.21
C GLN A 244 8.97 12.74 -5.70
N GLN A 245 9.50 11.89 -6.58
CA GLN A 245 9.29 11.98 -8.02
C GLN A 245 7.81 11.81 -8.37
N ALA A 246 7.13 10.82 -7.77
CA ALA A 246 5.70 10.59 -7.99
C ALA A 246 4.83 11.76 -7.49
N TYR A 247 5.17 12.34 -6.34
CA TYR A 247 4.52 13.55 -5.80
C TYR A 247 4.67 14.74 -6.74
N ALA A 248 5.90 15.00 -7.22
CA ALA A 248 6.20 16.09 -8.14
C ALA A 248 5.45 15.93 -9.47
N ALA A 249 5.47 14.73 -10.07
CA ALA A 249 4.76 14.42 -11.31
C ALA A 249 3.25 14.63 -11.18
N THR A 250 2.65 14.20 -10.07
CA THR A 250 1.20 14.37 -9.82
C THR A 250 0.83 15.83 -9.62
N THR A 251 1.67 16.58 -8.90
CA THR A 251 1.48 18.03 -8.70
C THR A 251 1.56 18.78 -10.03
N GLN A 252 2.50 18.41 -10.90
CA GLN A 252 2.61 18.99 -12.23
C GLN A 252 1.37 18.66 -13.08
N ALA A 253 0.91 17.40 -13.08
CA ALA A 253 -0.29 17.00 -13.81
C ALA A 253 -1.54 17.79 -13.36
N LEU A 254 -1.68 18.04 -12.05
CA LEU A 254 -2.75 18.89 -11.50
C LEU A 254 -2.67 20.32 -12.03
N ARG A 255 -1.47 20.93 -12.01
CA ARG A 255 -1.25 22.29 -12.52
C ARG A 255 -1.58 22.40 -14.00
N ASP A 256 -1.14 21.42 -14.80
CA ASP A 256 -1.39 21.39 -16.25
C ASP A 256 -2.89 21.25 -16.54
N TYR A 257 -3.62 20.43 -15.78
CA TYR A 257 -5.07 20.31 -15.88
C TYR A 257 -5.77 21.65 -15.60
N GLN A 258 -5.43 22.29 -14.48
CA GLN A 258 -6.03 23.57 -14.06
C GLN A 258 -5.73 24.72 -15.04
N ALA A 259 -4.52 24.76 -15.62
CA ALA A 259 -4.14 25.75 -16.62
C ALA A 259 -4.98 25.62 -17.91
N ARG A 260 -5.30 24.39 -18.33
CA ARG A 260 -6.16 24.14 -19.50
C ARG A 260 -7.61 24.54 -19.24
N GLY A 261 -8.17 24.18 -18.08
CA GLY A 261 -9.55 24.56 -17.72
C GLY A 261 -9.78 26.08 -17.69
N SER A 262 -8.76 26.83 -17.29
CA SER A 262 -8.81 28.30 -17.26
C SER A 262 -8.90 28.90 -18.68
N ARG A 263 -8.17 28.33 -19.66
CA ARG A 263 -8.19 28.79 -21.08
C ARG A 263 -9.55 28.52 -21.75
N SER A 264 -10.12 27.35 -21.52
CA SER A 264 -11.44 26.99 -22.08
C SER A 264 -12.57 27.88 -21.55
N SER A 265 -12.45 28.38 -20.32
CA SER A 265 -13.42 29.30 -19.73
C SER A 265 -13.30 30.72 -20.31
N GLN A 266 -12.09 31.16 -20.66
CA GLN A 266 -11.87 32.47 -21.30
C GLN A 266 -12.34 32.50 -22.75
N GLN A 267 -12.19 31.41 -23.52
CA GLN A 267 -12.65 31.35 -24.91
C GLN A 267 -14.18 31.30 -25.08
N ARG A 268 -14.92 31.03 -24.00
CA ARG A 268 -16.40 30.99 -24.01
C ARG A 268 -17.05 32.31 -23.59
N ARG A 269 -16.28 33.31 -23.17
CA ARG A 269 -16.75 34.65 -22.84
C ARG A 269 -16.44 35.60 -23.98
#